data_AF-A0A354AY96-F1
#
_entry.id   AF-A0A354AY96-F1
#
_cell.length_a   1.000
_cell.length_b   1.000
_cell.length_c   1.000
_cell.angle_alpha   90.00
_cell.angle_beta   90.00
_cell.angle_gamma   90.00
#
_symmetry.space_group_name_H-M   'P 1'
#
loop_
_entity.id
_entity.type
_entity.pdbx_description
1 polymer ?
#
loop_
_entity_poly.entity_id
_entity_poly.type
_entity_poly.pdbx_seq_one_letter_code
_entity_poly.pdbx_strand_id
1 'polypeptide(L)' 'MADLLVRGVDDGLVQALKKRAGAHGRSAEAEHRAILATALLTPPRRNLAELLSAMPNVGRDTDFERPVDTTEALDVFG' A
#
# COMPACT_ATOMS: atom_id res chain seq x y z
N MET A 1 7.12 -1.73 -27.45
CA MET A 1 6.00 -1.50 -26.52
C MET A 1 5.18 -2.77 -26.48
N ALA A 2 4.72 -3.20 -25.31
CA ALA A 2 3.86 -4.37 -25.19
C ALA A 2 2.42 -3.90 -25.05
N ASP A 3 1.55 -4.33 -25.95
CA ASP A 3 0.13 -4.01 -25.92
C ASP A 3 -0.64 -5.20 -25.33
N LEU A 4 -1.51 -4.93 -24.37
CA LEU A 4 -2.36 -5.94 -23.74
C LEU A 4 -3.82 -5.68 -24.13
N LEU A 5 -4.41 -6.62 -24.86
CA LEU A 5 -5.80 -6.54 -25.28
C LEU A 5 -6.65 -7.50 -24.42
N VAL A 6 -7.51 -6.94 -23.57
CA VAL A 6 -8.44 -7.71 -22.73
C VAL A 6 -9.79 -7.80 -23.45
N ARG A 7 -10.26 -9.03 -23.70
CA ARG A 7 -11.53 -9.33 -24.38
C ARG A 7 -12.51 -9.96 -23.40
N GLY A 8 -13.82 -9.81 -23.68
CA GLY A 8 -14.88 -10.42 -22.87
C GLY A 8 -15.03 -9.80 -21.48
N VAL A 9 -14.86 -8.49 -21.38
CA VAL A 9 -15.04 -7.76 -20.13
C VAL A 9 -16.50 -7.37 -19.99
N ASP A 10 -17.08 -7.61 -18.83
CA ASP A 10 -18.44 -7.19 -18.50
C ASP A 10 -18.59 -5.66 -18.56
N ASP A 11 -19.69 -5.18 -19.13
CA ASP A 11 -19.95 -3.75 -19.29
C ASP A 11 -19.99 -3.02 -17.94
N GLY A 12 -20.47 -3.67 -16.88
CA GLY A 12 -20.46 -3.13 -15.53
C GLY A 12 -19.03 -2.88 -15.02
N LEU A 13 -18.08 -3.76 -15.36
CA LEU A 13 -16.68 -3.58 -15.00
C LEU A 13 -16.05 -2.41 -15.77
N VAL A 14 -16.38 -2.27 -17.06
CA VAL A 14 -15.92 -1.13 -17.87
C VAL A 14 -16.44 0.19 -17.31
N GLN A 15 -17.70 0.25 -16.87
CA GLN A 15 -18.28 1.45 -16.26
C GLN A 15 -17.63 1.77 -14.90
N ALA A 16 -17.41 0.76 -14.06
CA ALA A 16 -16.72 0.93 -12.78
C ALA A 16 -15.29 1.46 -12.97
N LEU A 17 -14.56 0.92 -13.96
CA LEU A 17 -13.21 1.37 -14.31
C LEU A 17 -13.21 2.82 -14.80
N LYS A 18 -14.15 3.21 -15.67
CA LYS A 18 -14.29 4.60 -16.14
C LYS A 18 -14.58 5.56 -15.00
N LYS A 19 -15.49 5.20 -14.08
CA LYS A 19 -15.82 6.01 -12.91
C LYS A 19 -14.59 6.21 -12.01
N ARG A 20 -13.83 5.15 -11.77
CA ARG A 20 -12.59 5.19 -10.98
C ARG A 20 -11.51 6.04 -11.67
N ALA A 21 -11.33 5.87 -12.97
CA ALA A 21 -10.39 6.65 -13.76
C ALA A 21 -10.73 8.15 -13.70
N GLY A 22 -12.02 8.51 -13.81
CA GLY A 22 -12.51 9.88 -13.65
C GLY A 22 -12.22 10.46 -12.25
N ALA A 23 -12.45 9.68 -11.19
CA ALA A 23 -12.13 10.09 -9.82
C ALA A 23 -10.63 10.31 -9.59
N HIS A 24 -9.78 9.57 -10.29
CA HIS A 24 -8.32 9.67 -10.19
C HIS A 24 -7.71 10.67 -11.19
N GLY A 25 -8.53 11.31 -12.04
CA GLY A 25 -8.06 12.24 -13.08
C GLY A 25 -7.21 11.58 -14.17
N ARG A 26 -7.43 10.29 -14.45
CA ARG A 26 -6.65 9.49 -15.40
C ARG A 26 -7.51 8.97 -16.55
N SER A 27 -6.88 8.65 -17.67
CA SER A 27 -7.54 7.89 -18.74
C SER A 27 -7.84 6.46 -18.27
N ALA A 28 -8.86 5.82 -18.87
CA ALA A 28 -9.22 4.45 -18.52
C ALA A 28 -8.04 3.47 -18.72
N GLU A 29 -7.22 3.69 -19.75
CA GLU A 29 -6.01 2.90 -20.00
C GLU A 29 -4.94 3.12 -18.92
N ALA A 30 -4.72 4.38 -18.50
CA ALA A 30 -3.76 4.68 -17.44
C ALA A 30 -4.18 4.10 -16.08
N GLU A 31 -5.48 4.14 -15.76
CA GLU A 31 -6.00 3.51 -14.54
C GLU A 31 -5.89 1.97 -14.61
N HIS A 32 -6.16 1.37 -15.78
CA HIS A 32 -5.95 -0.06 -16.00
C HIS A 32 -4.48 -0.44 -15.75
N ARG A 33 -3.55 0.33 -16.31
CA ARG A 33 -2.12 0.10 -16.12
C ARG A 33 -1.70 0.24 -14.65
N ALA A 34 -2.26 1.22 -13.95
CA ALA A 34 -2.01 1.43 -12.52
C ALA A 34 -2.53 0.25 -11.67
N ILE A 35 -3.71 -0.30 -12.01
CA ILE A 35 -4.26 -1.48 -11.34
C ILE A 35 -3.36 -2.70 -11.56
N LEU A 36 -2.94 -2.95 -12.81
CA LEU A 36 -2.02 -4.06 -13.11
C LEU A 36 -0.69 -3.90 -12.38
N ALA A 37 -0.12 -2.70 -12.38
CA ALA A 37 1.10 -2.40 -11.64
C ALA A 37 0.92 -2.67 -10.14
N THR A 38 -0.19 -2.22 -9.55
CA THR A 38 -0.46 -2.43 -8.13
C THR A 38 -0.67 -3.91 -7.80
N ALA A 39 -1.34 -4.66 -8.67
CA ALA A 39 -1.60 -6.08 -8.46
C ALA A 39 -0.35 -6.96 -8.63
N LEU A 40 0.54 -6.62 -9.59
CA LEU A 40 1.66 -7.47 -9.98
C LEU A 40 3.02 -7.02 -9.43
N LEU A 41 3.22 -5.73 -9.18
CA LEU A 41 4.50 -5.17 -8.71
C LEU A 41 4.50 -4.87 -7.21
N THR A 42 3.34 -4.86 -6.55
CA THR A 42 3.31 -4.66 -5.09
C THR A 42 3.64 -6.00 -4.42
N PRO A 43 4.61 -6.04 -3.48
CA PRO A 43 4.83 -7.24 -2.69
C PRO A 43 3.53 -7.65 -1.99
N PRO A 44 3.26 -8.95 -1.83
CA PRO A 44 2.06 -9.40 -1.16
C PRO A 44 1.96 -8.72 0.19
N ARG A 45 0.79 -8.14 0.49
CA ARG A 45 0.52 -7.56 1.80
C ARG A 45 0.65 -8.65 2.83
N ARG A 46 1.76 -8.64 3.58
CA ARG A 46 1.94 -9.54 4.73
C ARG A 46 1.22 -8.93 5.91
N ASN A 47 0.61 -9.77 6.73
CA ASN A 47 0.05 -9.32 8.00
C ASN A 47 1.20 -8.75 8.86
N LEU A 48 0.96 -7.61 9.52
CA LEU A 48 1.92 -7.01 10.44
C LEU A 48 2.37 -8.03 11.50
N ALA A 49 1.44 -8.83 12.02
CA ALA A 49 1.74 -9.87 13.00
C ALA A 49 2.71 -10.93 12.45
N GLU A 50 2.47 -11.42 11.22
CA GLU A 50 3.35 -12.40 10.57
C GLU A 50 4.73 -11.83 10.29
N LEU A 51 4.82 -10.56 9.91
CA LEU A 51 6.09 -9.87 9.70
C LEU A 51 6.89 -9.78 11.00
N LEU A 52 6.25 -9.38 12.11
CA LEU A 52 6.90 -9.28 13.42
C LEU A 52 7.37 -10.65 13.92
N SER A 53 6.57 -11.71 13.72
CA SER A 53 6.98 -13.07 14.11
C SER A 53 8.13 -13.62 13.27
N ALA A 54 8.28 -13.16 12.02
CA ALA A 54 9.38 -13.55 11.15
C ALA A 54 10.65 -12.70 11.36
N MET A 55 10.59 -11.61 12.15
CA MET A 55 11.77 -10.81 12.44
C MET A 55 12.77 -11.63 13.26
N PRO A 56 14.05 -11.70 12.85
CA PRO A 56 15.06 -12.34 13.67
C PRO A 56 15.22 -11.57 14.98
N ASN A 57 15.50 -12.28 16.07
CA ASN A 57 15.83 -11.62 17.33
C ASN A 57 17.20 -10.93 17.18
N VAL A 58 17.17 -9.64 16.88
CA VAL A 58 18.34 -8.78 16.69
C VAL A 58 18.21 -7.54 17.56
N GLY A 59 19.30 -7.16 18.22
CA GLY A 59 19.32 -6.06 19.19
C GLY A 59 19.36 -6.54 20.64
N ARG A 60 19.48 -5.60 21.56
CA ARG A 60 19.31 -5.81 23.01
C ARG A 60 18.07 -5.06 23.45
N ASP A 61 17.34 -5.57 24.44
CA ASP A 61 16.15 -4.88 24.97
C ASP A 61 16.46 -3.44 25.44
N THR A 62 17.72 -3.16 25.80
CA THR A 62 18.23 -1.83 26.13
C THR A 62 18.10 -0.82 24.99
N ASP A 63 18.05 -1.26 23.73
CA ASP A 63 17.89 -0.39 22.56
C ASP A 63 16.49 0.24 22.50
N PHE A 64 15.52 -0.34 23.24
CA PHE A 64 14.14 0.14 23.34
C PHE A 64 13.80 0.71 24.72
N GLU A 65 14.78 0.81 25.62
CA GLU A 65 14.54 1.45 26.92
C GLU A 65 14.13 2.90 26.70
N ARG A 66 12.96 3.26 27.21
CA ARG A 66 12.52 4.64 27.20
C ARG A 66 13.46 5.43 28.12
N PRO A 67 14.18 6.44 27.63
CA PRO A 67 14.91 7.35 28.48
C PRO A 67 13.94 7.96 29.49
N VAL A 68 14.32 7.98 30.76
CA VAL A 68 13.51 8.64 31.78
C VAL A 68 13.56 10.14 31.48
N ASP A 69 12.49 10.65 30.88
CA ASP A 69 12.34 12.09 30.63
C ASP A 69 12.25 12.80 31.99
N THR A 70 13.32 13.46 32.42
CA THR A 70 13.30 14.38 33.56
C THR A 70 12.67 15.74 33.20
N THR A 71 12.24 15.91 31.96
CA THR A 71 11.60 17.12 31.47
C THR A 71 10.19 16.76 31.03
N GLU A 72 9.19 17.39 31.64
CA GLU A 72 7.77 17.22 31.30
C GLU A 72 7.60 17.20 29.78
N ALA A 73 7.23 16.05 29.23
CA ALA A 73 7.08 15.87 27.79
C ALA A 73 5.97 16.83 27.32
N LEU A 74 6.38 17.89 26.63
CA LEU A 74 5.48 18.79 25.93
C LEU A 74 4.67 17.94 24.95
N ASP A 75 3.36 17.95 25.11
CA ASP A 75 2.43 17.22 24.24
C ASP A 75 2.55 17.78 22.82
N VAL A 76 3.22 17.02 21.93
CA VAL A 76 3.51 17.42 20.54
C VAL A 76 2.27 17.29 19.66
N PHE A 77 1.20 16.68 20.16
CA PHE A 77 -0.05 16.45 19.43
C PHE A 77 -1.22 17.34 19.90
N GLY A 78 -0.92 18.45 20.57
CA GLY A 78 -1.90 19.48 20.93
C GLY A 78 -2.71 20.00 19.74
#